data_AF-A0A1Y1Q235-F1
#
_entry.id   AF-A0A1Y1Q235-F1
#
_cell.length_a   1.000
_cell.length_b   1.000
_cell.length_c   1.000
_cell.angle_alpha   90.00
_cell.angle_beta   90.00
_cell.angle_gamma   90.00
#
_symmetry.space_group_name_H-M   'P 1'
#
loop_
_entity.id
_entity.type
_entity.pdbx_description
1 polymer ?
#
loop_
_entity_poly.entity_id
_entity_poly.type
_entity_poly.pdbx_seq_one_letter_code
_entity_poly.pdbx_strand_id
1 'polypeptide(L)'
;MLSGYKVLMVFYECSEGQCSSLQLGAFFNHPTTEAIITEWNKTMRFALTHLADHGNPVISMDLNLLGGVSPEFIKNKKGFVTNY
;
A
#
# COMPACT_ATOMS: atom_id res chain seq x y z
N MET A 1 -4.14 11.51 -12.83
CA MET A 1 -3.01 12.28 -12.25
C MET A 1 -3.55 12.99 -11.02
N LEU A 2 -2.91 12.83 -9.85
CA LEU A 2 -3.28 13.51 -8.61
C LEU A 2 -2.12 14.43 -8.23
N SER A 3 -2.37 15.74 -8.15
CA SER A 3 -1.32 16.75 -7.87
C SER A 3 -0.08 16.64 -8.75
N GLY A 4 -0.25 16.28 -10.03
CA GLY A 4 0.86 16.09 -10.98
C GLY A 4 1.55 14.72 -10.92
N TYR A 5 1.16 13.84 -10.01
CA TYR A 5 1.70 12.48 -9.92
C TYR A 5 0.82 11.45 -10.61
N LYS A 6 1.45 10.45 -11.20
CA LYS A 6 0.75 9.26 -11.69
C LYS A 6 0.43 8.38 -10.49
N VAL A 7 -0.86 8.18 -10.25
CA VAL A 7 -1.38 7.38 -9.14
C VAL A 7 -2.35 6.32 -9.67
N LEU A 8 -2.47 5.23 -8.94
CA LEU A 8 -3.40 4.13 -9.17
C LEU A 8 -4.17 3.86 -7.88
N MET A 9 -5.46 3.62 -8.01
CA MET A 9 -6.33 3.17 -6.93
C MET A 9 -7.15 2.00 -7.45
N VAL A 10 -7.04 0.84 -6.80
CA VAL A 10 -7.76 -0.37 -7.19
C VAL A 10 -8.56 -0.88 -6.02
N PHE A 11 -9.86 -1.04 -6.23
CA PHE A 11 -10.79 -1.60 -5.26
C PHE A 11 -10.92 -3.10 -5.50
N TYR A 12 -10.77 -3.88 -4.45
CA TYR A 12 -10.87 -5.34 -4.48
C TYR A 12 -12.00 -5.82 -3.56
N GLU A 13 -12.45 -7.05 -3.80
CA GLU A 13 -13.42 -7.75 -2.95
C GLU A 13 -14.71 -6.93 -2.73
N CYS A 14 -15.26 -6.39 -3.82
CA CYS A 14 -16.45 -5.55 -3.77
C CYS A 14 -17.74 -6.39 -3.78
N SER A 15 -18.64 -6.11 -2.84
CA SER A 15 -20.00 -6.68 -2.77
C SER A 15 -20.99 -5.60 -2.34
N GLU A 16 -22.18 -5.58 -2.95
CA GLU A 16 -23.28 -4.65 -2.60
C GLU A 16 -22.87 -3.16 -2.55
N GLY A 17 -21.92 -2.74 -3.39
CA GLY A 17 -21.44 -1.36 -3.44
C GLY A 17 -20.40 -0.99 -2.37
N GLN A 18 -19.91 -1.95 -1.60
CA GLN A 18 -18.83 -1.79 -0.63
C GLN A 18 -17.64 -2.68 -1.02
N CYS A 19 -16.42 -2.22 -0.79
CA CYS A 19 -15.20 -2.98 -1.05
C CYS A 19 -14.40 -3.14 0.25
N SER A 20 -13.83 -4.32 0.49
CA SER A 20 -13.07 -4.62 1.70
C SER A 20 -11.58 -4.31 1.59
N SER A 21 -11.07 -4.10 0.38
CA SER A 21 -9.66 -3.86 0.14
C SER A 21 -9.42 -2.77 -0.90
N LEU A 22 -8.40 -1.96 -0.63
CA LEU A 22 -7.98 -0.84 -1.48
C LEU A 22 -6.47 -0.86 -1.65
N GLN A 23 -6.02 -1.03 -2.88
CA GLN A 23 -4.62 -0.86 -3.24
C GLN A 23 -4.39 0.55 -3.77
N LEU A 24 -3.33 1.17 -3.28
CA LEU A 24 -2.85 2.48 -3.69
C LEU A 24 -1.47 2.34 -4.30
N GLY A 25 -1.24 3.04 -5.41
CA GLY A 25 0.05 3.10 -6.09
C GLY A 25 0.41 4.53 -6.48
N ALA A 26 1.67 4.91 -6.29
CA ALA A 26 2.24 6.16 -6.80
C ALA A 26 3.50 5.85 -7.62
N PHE A 27 3.56 6.40 -8.83
CA PHE A 27 4.60 6.11 -9.82
C PHE A 27 5.40 7.37 -10.09
N PHE A 28 6.72 7.26 -10.00
CA PHE A 28 7.63 8.37 -10.19
C PHE A 28 8.51 8.11 -11.42
N ASN A 29 8.75 9.15 -12.22
CA ASN A 29 9.69 9.10 -13.33
C ASN A 29 11.01 9.77 -12.92
N HIS A 30 11.62 9.23 -11.86
CA HIS A 30 12.89 9.70 -11.31
C HIS A 30 13.71 8.49 -10.89
N PRO A 31 14.65 8.04 -11.73
CA PRO A 31 15.46 6.86 -11.43
C PRO A 31 16.19 6.99 -10.09
N THR A 32 16.24 5.90 -9.34
CA THR A 32 16.90 5.85 -8.03
C THR A 32 17.62 4.51 -7.83
N THR A 33 18.25 4.32 -6.68
CA THR A 33 19.04 3.13 -6.36
C THR A 33 18.32 2.22 -5.35
N GLU A 34 18.65 0.93 -5.37
CA GLU A 34 18.13 -0.04 -4.40
C GLU A 34 18.47 0.35 -2.95
N ALA A 35 19.61 1.01 -2.72
CA ALA A 35 19.99 1.51 -1.40
C ALA A 35 18.97 2.52 -0.87
N ILE A 36 18.51 3.45 -1.71
CA ILE A 36 17.49 4.45 -1.34
C ILE A 36 16.15 3.76 -1.05
N ILE A 37 15.75 2.80 -1.89
CA ILE A 37 14.53 1.99 -1.70
C ILE A 37 14.58 1.25 -0.36
N THR A 38 15.71 0.62 -0.05
CA THR A 38 15.90 -0.15 1.17
C THR A 38 15.80 0.74 2.41
N GLU A 39 16.46 1.90 2.41
CA GLU A 39 16.37 2.85 3.54
C GLU A 39 14.96 3.42 3.70
N TRP A 40 14.27 3.71 2.60
CA TRP A 40 12.88 4.15 2.66
C TRP A 40 11.98 3.07 3.27
N ASN A 41 12.10 1.81 2.85
CA ASN A 41 11.32 0.70 3.38
C ASN A 41 11.60 0.43 4.87
N LYS A 42 12.83 0.68 5.35
CA LYS A 42 13.16 0.58 6.79
C LYS A 42 12.47 1.62 7.65
N THR A 43 12.19 2.80 7.08
CA THR A 43 11.66 3.95 7.83
C THR A 43 10.14 4.09 7.70
N MET A 44 9.54 3.49 6.68
CA MET A 44 8.10 3.55 6.43
C MET A 44 7.38 2.34 6.99
N ARG A 45 6.29 2.60 7.72
CA ARG A 45 5.58 1.56 8.48
C ARG A 45 4.50 0.83 7.68
N PHE A 46 3.88 1.49 6.70
CA PHE A 46 2.61 1.03 6.10
C PHE A 46 2.62 0.97 4.58
N ALA A 47 3.73 1.35 3.94
CA ALA A 47 3.86 1.32 2.50
C ALA A 47 5.20 0.69 2.14
N LEU A 48 5.24 0.08 0.96
CA LEU A 48 6.43 -0.52 0.40
C LEU A 48 6.80 0.24 -0.88
N THR A 49 8.08 0.45 -1.10
CA THR A 49 8.60 0.95 -2.37
C THR A 49 9.46 -0.11 -3.06
N HIS A 50 9.39 -0.16 -4.39
CA HIS A 50 10.20 -1.03 -5.25
C HIS A 50 10.62 -0.30 -6.53
N LEU A 51 11.65 -0.82 -7.22
CA LEU A 51 12.05 -0.32 -8.55
C LEU A 51 11.26 -1.06 -9.63
N ALA A 52 10.67 -0.32 -10.57
CA ALA A 52 10.13 -0.88 -11.81
C ALA A 52 11.25 -1.11 -12.85
N ASP A 53 10.92 -1.67 -14.01
CA ASP A 53 11.83 -2.12 -15.08
C ASP A 53 12.82 -1.06 -15.63
N HIS A 54 12.69 0.20 -15.21
CA HIS A 54 13.58 1.31 -15.59
C HIS A 54 14.27 1.99 -14.39
N GLY A 55 14.31 1.35 -13.22
CA GLY A 55 14.88 1.94 -12.00
C GLY A 55 14.03 3.07 -11.40
N ASN A 56 12.82 3.25 -11.91
CA ASN A 56 11.86 4.22 -11.43
C ASN A 56 11.12 3.67 -10.19
N PRO A 57 11.03 4.43 -9.09
CA PRO A 57 10.38 3.93 -7.89
C PRO A 57 8.86 3.93 -8.04
N VAL A 58 8.26 2.90 -7.46
CA VAL A 58 6.83 2.77 -7.26
C VAL A 58 6.58 2.56 -5.78
N ILE A 59 5.73 3.42 -5.19
CA ILE A 59 5.25 3.26 -3.82
C ILE A 59 3.88 2.60 -3.88
N SER A 60 3.70 1.54 -3.10
CA SER A 60 2.45 0.79 -2.98
C SER A 60 2.00 0.64 -1.53
N MET A 61 0.69 0.68 -1.31
CA MET A 61 0.06 0.42 -0.01
C MET A 61 -1.24 -0.33 -0.21
N ASP A 62 -1.47 -1.35 0.61
CA ASP A 62 -2.74 -2.08 0.66
C ASP A 62 -3.47 -1.75 1.95
N LEU A 63 -4.73 -1.35 1.82
CA LEU A 63 -5.60 -0.98 2.93
C LEU A 63 -6.75 -1.97 3.05
N ASN A 64 -6.92 -2.50 4.25
CA ASN A 64 -8.14 -3.22 4.61
C ASN A 64 -9.20 -2.19 5.04
N LEU A 65 -10.30 -2.12 4.30
CA LEU A 65 -11.43 -1.24 4.56
C LEU A 65 -12.47 -1.88 5.50
N LEU A 66 -12.35 -3.17 5.80
CA LEU A 66 -13.21 -3.84 6.77
C LEU A 66 -12.76 -3.55 8.20
N GLY A 67 -13.67 -2.88 8.90
CA GLY A 67 -13.59 -2.61 10.33
C GLY A 67 -12.77 -1.37 10.67
N GLY A 68 -12.96 -0.91 11.90
CA GLY A 68 -12.33 0.29 12.43
C GLY A 68 -11.24 -0.01 13.46
N VAL A 69 -10.57 1.03 13.94
CA VAL A 69 -9.61 0.93 15.04
C VAL A 69 -10.26 0.87 16.42
N SER A 70 -11.54 0.50 16.50
CA SER A 70 -12.21 0.38 17.79
C SER A 70 -11.56 -0.75 18.60
N PRO A 71 -11.39 -0.59 19.93
CA PRO A 71 -10.83 -1.64 20.78
C PRO A 71 -11.56 -2.98 20.63
N GLU A 72 -12.87 -2.95 20.41
CA GLU A 72 -13.72 -4.12 20.18
C GLU A 72 -13.35 -4.85 18.89
N PHE A 73 -13.12 -4.12 17.79
CA PHE A 73 -12.73 -4.72 16.52
C PHE A 73 -11.34 -5.36 16.62
N ILE A 74 -10.38 -4.70 17.27
CA ILE A 74 -9.02 -5.24 17.47
C ILE A 74 -9.05 -6.50 18.33
N LYS A 75 -9.85 -6.52 19.41
CA LYS A 75 -9.98 -7.68 20.30
C LYS A 75 -10.57 -8.92 19.61
N ASN A 76 -11.45 -8.69 18.62
CA ASN A 76 -12.17 -9.76 17.94
C ASN A 76 -11.47 -10.23 16.64
N LYS A 77 -10.48 -9.49 16.11
CA LYS A 77 -9.73 -9.88 14.91
C LYS A 77 -8.65 -10.92 15.23
N LYS A 78 -9.06 -12.19 15.38
CA LYS A 78 -8.12 -13.33 15.36
C LYS A 78 -7.66 -13.57 13.92
N GLY A 79 -6.41 -13.27 13.59
CA GLY A 79 -5.85 -13.67 12.28
C GLY A 79 -4.82 -12.78 11.61
N PHE A 80 -4.17 -11.84 12.31
CA PHE A 80 -2.96 -11.21 11.76
C PHE A 80 -1.76 -12.17 11.94
N VAL A 81 -1.75 -13.27 11.19
CA VAL A 81 -0.53 -14.03 10.92
C VAL A 81 -0.06 -13.57 9.56
N THR A 82 0.93 -12.68 9.55
CA THR A 82 1.74 -12.44 8.37
C THR A 82 2.60 -13.69 8.18
N ASN A 83 2.22 -14.54 7.22
CA ASN A 83 3.18 -15.49 6.66
C ASN A 83 4.18 -14.66 5.86
N TYR A 84 5.38 -14.51 6.43
CA TYR A 84 6.58 -14.26 5.63
C TYR A 84 7.06 -15.59 5.06
#